data_AF-A0A418Y6U7-F1
#
_entry.id   AF-A0A418Y6U7-F1
#
_cell.length_a   1.000
_cell.length_b   1.000
_cell.length_c   1.000
_cell.angle_alpha   90.00
_cell.angle_beta   90.00
_cell.angle_gamma   90.00
#
_symmetry.space_group_name_H-M   'P 1'
#
loop_
_entity.id
_entity.type
_entity.pdbx_description
1 polymer ?
#
loop_
_entity_poly.entity_id
_entity_poly.type
_entity_poly.pdbx_seq_one_letter_code
_entity_poly.pdbx_strand_id
1 'polypeptide(L)'
;MTNLWWLALAVLALPIWWHRQKRERVTALPLATARFLPRTDPQQQRVWSWVDRILLLVRCLLLACAVAWLADPVVPWRGDSVLVAPGTDAKWAQQQVAAAGYQDAARIDVAGDPLQWLRAHEGEWLPEARLLVLGAVPMYAAQPQFRHRVELRTKTPAPARSEHRVAIVSKRAAEWRALFAATSGPQRYLVAETTEGKPELVVWDLPQAPPASLRAPLWWVGDASAFPELKAAKQVDGLRYTDSSRGRLWASGAWPPKDANAARALFETWQRLHYSPVAYTASAQVLAANPAAPVAPGSGALRGILAMALTALFALERILAHARRR
;
A
#
# COMPACT_ATOMS: atom_id res chain seq x y z
N MET A 1 -19.24 0.90 -25.62
CA MET A 1 -19.21 -0.43 -24.97
C MET A 1 -20.65 -0.90 -24.88
N THR A 2 -20.97 -2.05 -25.47
CA THR A 2 -22.30 -2.63 -25.49
C THR A 2 -22.72 -2.98 -24.05
N ASN A 3 -23.84 -2.40 -23.63
CA ASN A 3 -24.33 -2.43 -22.26
C ASN A 3 -24.92 -3.84 -21.95
N LEU A 4 -24.06 -4.80 -21.62
CA LEU A 4 -24.39 -6.22 -21.36
C LEU A 4 -24.95 -6.48 -19.95
N TRP A 5 -25.25 -5.44 -19.17
CA TRP A 5 -25.80 -5.53 -17.81
C TRP A 5 -27.09 -6.36 -17.71
N TRP A 6 -27.88 -6.42 -18.80
CA TRP A 6 -29.09 -7.24 -18.86
C TRP A 6 -28.80 -8.75 -18.76
N LEU A 7 -27.60 -9.22 -19.16
CA LEU A 7 -27.20 -10.61 -18.94
C LEU A 7 -27.01 -10.92 -17.46
N ALA A 8 -26.52 -9.96 -16.66
CA ALA A 8 -26.40 -10.14 -15.21
C ALA A 8 -27.78 -10.29 -14.56
N LEU A 9 -28.79 -9.56 -15.04
CA LEU A 9 -30.19 -9.73 -14.64
C LEU A 9 -30.74 -11.10 -15.00
N ALA A 10 -30.48 -11.59 -16.21
CA ALA A 10 -30.89 -12.93 -16.64
C ALA A 10 -30.23 -14.02 -15.77
N VAL A 11 -28.95 -13.85 -15.43
CA VAL A 11 -28.23 -14.75 -14.53
C VAL A 11 -28.81 -14.72 -13.12
N LEU A 12 -29.17 -13.53 -12.59
CA LEU A 12 -29.87 -13.37 -11.30
C LEU A 12 -31.26 -14.01 -11.24
N ALA A 13 -31.92 -14.21 -12.38
CA ALA A 13 -33.21 -14.89 -12.45
C ALA A 13 -33.11 -16.43 -12.38
N LEU A 14 -31.94 -17.02 -12.69
CA LEU A 14 -31.75 -18.47 -12.70
C LEU A 14 -32.00 -19.14 -11.34
N PRO A 15 -31.49 -18.64 -10.19
CA PRO A 15 -31.78 -19.22 -8.89
C PRO A 15 -33.28 -19.21 -8.56
N ILE A 16 -33.99 -18.15 -8.97
CA ILE A 16 -35.43 -17.98 -8.76
C ILE A 16 -36.20 -19.00 -9.60
N TRP A 17 -35.84 -19.12 -10.88
CA TRP A 17 -36.46 -20.08 -11.80
C TRP A 17 -36.19 -21.54 -11.41
N TRP A 18 -34.96 -21.85 -10.99
CA TRP A 18 -34.59 -23.18 -10.51
C TRP A 18 -35.29 -23.53 -9.19
N HIS A 19 -35.36 -22.60 -8.24
CA HIS A 19 -36.09 -22.78 -6.98
C HIS A 19 -37.58 -22.99 -7.23
N ARG A 20 -38.13 -22.32 -8.26
CA ARG A 20 -39.50 -22.50 -8.73
C ARG A 20 -39.74 -23.92 -9.27
N GLN A 21 -38.87 -24.44 -10.16
CA GLN A 21 -39.04 -25.78 -10.73
C GLN A 21 -38.90 -26.91 -9.69
N LYS A 22 -37.94 -26.80 -8.77
CA LYS A 22 -37.60 -27.89 -7.85
C LYS A 22 -38.62 -28.10 -6.72
N ARG A 23 -39.62 -27.21 -6.58
CA ARG A 23 -40.56 -27.18 -5.45
C ARG A 23 -42.01 -27.23 -5.85
N GLU A 24 -42.28 -27.75 -7.05
CA GLU A 24 -43.61 -28.25 -7.38
C GLU A 24 -43.93 -29.41 -6.42
N ARG A 25 -44.73 -29.12 -5.38
CA ARG A 25 -45.27 -30.16 -4.49
C ARG A 25 -46.64 -30.55 -4.98
N VAL A 26 -46.77 -31.84 -5.22
CA VAL A 26 -48.06 -32.51 -5.31
C VAL A 26 -48.65 -32.55 -3.91
N THR A 27 -49.76 -31.83 -3.72
CA THR A 27 -50.54 -31.92 -2.49
C THR A 27 -51.81 -32.69 -2.82
N ALA A 28 -52.02 -33.82 -2.15
CA ALA A 28 -53.25 -34.59 -2.24
C ALA A 28 -54.31 -33.91 -1.37
N LEU A 29 -55.29 -33.25 -1.97
CA LEU A 29 -56.46 -32.78 -1.23
C LEU A 29 -57.46 -33.94 -1.14
N PRO A 30 -57.85 -34.39 0.07
CA PRO A 30 -58.94 -35.34 0.19
C PRO A 30 -60.24 -34.65 -0.20
N LEU A 31 -60.93 -35.16 -1.22
CA LEU A 31 -62.30 -34.75 -1.58
C LEU A 31 -63.27 -35.31 -0.53
N ALA A 32 -63.24 -34.75 0.68
CA ALA A 32 -64.13 -35.13 1.76
C ALA A 32 -65.18 -34.05 2.00
N THR A 33 -66.17 -33.98 1.11
CA THR A 33 -67.51 -33.46 1.45
C THR A 33 -68.62 -34.42 1.07
N ALA A 34 -68.34 -35.72 0.91
CA ALA A 34 -69.39 -36.71 0.80
C ALA A 34 -68.99 -38.01 1.50
N ARG A 35 -69.70 -38.33 2.58
CA ARG A 35 -69.58 -39.52 3.44
C ARG A 35 -69.89 -40.84 2.72
N PHE A 36 -69.97 -40.86 1.37
CA PHE A 36 -70.64 -41.89 0.59
C PHE A 36 -70.04 -42.25 -0.79
N LEU A 37 -68.76 -41.99 -1.06
CA LEU A 37 -68.11 -42.50 -2.29
C LEU A 37 -67.03 -43.55 -1.97
N PRO A 38 -67.07 -44.76 -2.60
CA PRO A 38 -66.01 -45.74 -2.46
C PRO A 38 -64.75 -45.21 -3.16
N ARG A 39 -63.68 -45.04 -2.38
CA ARG A 39 -62.29 -44.75 -2.80
C ARG A 39 -62.14 -44.08 -4.18
N THR A 40 -62.24 -42.75 -4.22
CA THR A 40 -61.68 -41.97 -5.32
C THR A 40 -60.19 -41.73 -5.07
N ASP A 41 -59.36 -41.99 -6.08
CA ASP A 41 -57.92 -41.75 -6.01
C ASP A 41 -57.64 -40.25 -5.81
N PRO A 42 -56.69 -39.89 -4.92
CA PRO A 42 -56.42 -38.50 -4.59
C PRO A 42 -55.95 -37.70 -5.80
N GLN A 43 -56.67 -36.63 -6.16
CA GLN A 43 -56.18 -35.70 -7.19
C GLN A 43 -54.98 -34.91 -6.66
N GLN A 44 -53.88 -35.05 -7.39
CA GLN A 44 -52.64 -34.35 -7.15
C GLN A 44 -52.78 -32.89 -7.61
N GLN A 45 -53.07 -31.96 -6.70
CA GLN A 45 -53.02 -30.54 -7.04
C GLN A 45 -51.60 -29.99 -6.88
N ARG A 46 -51.12 -29.32 -7.92
CA ARG A 46 -49.85 -28.59 -7.89
C ARG A 46 -50.07 -27.26 -7.18
N VAL A 47 -49.67 -27.18 -5.91
CA VAL A 47 -49.80 -25.95 -5.12
C VAL A 47 -48.45 -25.25 -5.04
N TRP A 48 -48.44 -23.98 -5.44
CA TRP A 48 -47.25 -23.14 -5.38
C TRP A 48 -47.02 -22.63 -3.95
N SER A 49 -45.89 -22.98 -3.35
CA SER A 49 -45.53 -22.49 -2.01
C SER A 49 -44.13 -21.89 -1.99
N TRP A 50 -44.03 -20.65 -1.53
CA TRP A 50 -42.76 -19.94 -1.31
C TRP A 50 -42.12 -20.39 0.00
N VAL A 51 -41.60 -21.62 0.00
CA VAL A 51 -40.85 -22.20 1.12
C VAL A 51 -39.36 -21.85 0.98
N ASP A 52 -38.68 -21.59 2.11
CA ASP A 52 -37.26 -21.23 2.21
C ASP A 52 -36.86 -19.93 1.50
N ARG A 53 -37.63 -18.87 1.74
CA ARG A 53 -37.34 -17.51 1.25
C ARG A 53 -35.93 -17.05 1.65
N ILE A 54 -35.48 -17.42 2.84
CA ILE A 54 -34.15 -17.08 3.36
C ILE A 54 -33.05 -17.75 2.52
N LEU A 55 -33.15 -19.05 2.24
CA LEU A 55 -32.17 -19.76 1.42
C LEU A 55 -32.13 -19.22 -0.01
N LEU A 56 -33.30 -18.88 -0.58
CA LEU A 56 -33.37 -18.25 -1.89
C LEU A 56 -32.68 -16.88 -1.90
N LEU A 57 -32.96 -16.04 -0.90
CA LEU A 57 -32.34 -14.73 -0.75
C LEU A 57 -30.82 -14.83 -0.65
N VAL A 58 -30.29 -15.77 0.14
CA VAL A 58 -28.84 -16.00 0.27
C VAL A 58 -28.21 -16.41 -1.06
N ARG A 59 -28.87 -17.26 -1.86
CA ARG A 59 -28.38 -17.64 -3.19
C ARG A 59 -28.38 -16.48 -4.17
N CYS A 60 -29.41 -15.64 -4.14
CA CYS A 60 -29.45 -14.42 -4.94
C CYS A 60 -28.34 -13.44 -4.53
N LEU A 61 -28.10 -13.25 -3.23
CA LEU A 61 -27.01 -12.42 -2.72
C LEU A 61 -25.63 -12.97 -3.12
N LEU A 62 -25.44 -14.28 -3.05
CA LEU A 62 -24.18 -14.93 -3.45
C LEU A 62 -23.90 -14.66 -4.93
N LEU A 63 -24.91 -14.83 -5.79
CA LEU A 63 -24.79 -14.56 -7.21
C LEU A 63 -24.54 -13.07 -7.50
N ALA A 64 -25.26 -12.16 -6.83
CA ALA A 64 -25.06 -10.73 -6.98
C ALA A 64 -23.64 -10.31 -6.55
N CYS A 65 -23.14 -10.85 -5.44
CA CYS A 65 -21.78 -10.62 -4.96
C CYS A 65 -20.73 -11.16 -5.94
N ALA A 66 -20.98 -12.32 -6.57
CA ALA A 66 -20.09 -12.91 -7.57
C ALA A 66 -20.02 -12.05 -8.85
N VAL A 67 -21.18 -11.55 -9.30
CA VAL A 67 -21.25 -10.62 -10.44
C VAL A 67 -20.50 -9.33 -10.11
N ALA A 68 -20.74 -8.74 -8.93
CA ALA A 68 -20.03 -7.54 -8.49
C ALA A 68 -18.50 -7.77 -8.43
N TRP A 69 -18.07 -8.93 -7.93
CA TRP A 69 -16.65 -9.30 -7.87
C TRP A 69 -16.00 -9.41 -9.25
N LEU A 70 -16.73 -9.91 -10.25
CA LEU A 70 -16.26 -9.96 -11.64
C LEU A 70 -16.27 -8.59 -12.34
N ALA A 71 -17.21 -7.72 -11.97
CA ALA A 71 -17.38 -6.40 -12.59
C ALA A 71 -16.41 -5.34 -12.05
N ASP A 72 -16.01 -5.46 -10.77
CA ASP A 72 -15.15 -4.49 -10.06
C ASP A 72 -13.89 -4.03 -10.81
N PRO A 73 -13.10 -4.89 -11.49
CA PRO A 73 -11.90 -4.43 -12.21
C PRO A 73 -12.17 -3.75 -13.56
N VAL A 74 -13.41 -3.81 -14.07
CA VAL A 74 -13.75 -3.36 -15.44
C VAL A 74 -14.74 -2.20 -15.46
N VAL A 75 -15.60 -2.10 -14.44
CA VAL A 75 -16.65 -1.08 -14.38
C VAL A 75 -16.14 0.13 -13.59
N PRO A 76 -16.09 1.34 -14.18
CA PRO A 76 -15.79 2.54 -13.43
C PRO A 76 -16.93 2.88 -12.48
N TRP A 77 -16.62 3.13 -11.22
CA TRP A 77 -17.61 3.43 -10.17
C TRP A 77 -17.20 4.57 -9.25
N ARG A 78 -15.93 4.99 -9.26
CA ARG A 78 -15.44 6.11 -8.45
C ARG A 78 -15.75 7.45 -9.12
N GLY A 79 -16.32 8.37 -8.35
CA GLY A 79 -16.45 9.78 -8.73
C GLY A 79 -15.24 10.60 -8.31
N ASP A 80 -15.44 11.90 -8.12
CA ASP A 80 -14.40 12.83 -7.67
C ASP A 80 -13.68 12.30 -6.42
N SER A 81 -12.34 12.36 -6.45
CA SER A 81 -11.51 11.73 -5.41
C SER A 81 -10.29 12.56 -5.05
N VAL A 82 -9.90 12.47 -3.78
CA VAL A 82 -8.69 13.08 -3.22
C VAL A 82 -7.73 11.97 -2.77
N LEU A 83 -6.59 11.85 -3.46
CA LEU A 83 -5.51 10.95 -3.09
C LEU A 83 -4.55 11.69 -2.16
N VAL A 84 -4.25 11.10 -1.01
CA VAL A 84 -3.35 11.69 -0.01
C VAL A 84 -2.10 10.84 0.09
N ALA A 85 -0.95 11.47 -0.21
CA ALA A 85 0.36 10.84 -0.08
C ALA A 85 0.69 10.55 1.41
N PRO A 86 1.51 9.54 1.69
CA PRO A 86 1.88 9.19 3.06
C PRO A 86 2.62 10.35 3.75
N GLY A 87 2.33 10.54 5.04
CA GLY A 87 2.96 11.60 5.85
C GLY A 87 2.45 13.02 5.58
N THR A 88 1.37 13.18 4.80
CA THR A 88 0.76 14.50 4.57
C THR A 88 0.10 15.04 5.84
N ASP A 89 0.39 16.29 6.18
CA ASP A 89 -0.25 17.01 7.29
C ASP A 89 -1.77 17.13 7.05
N ALA A 90 -2.57 16.58 7.98
CA ALA A 90 -4.01 16.52 7.89
C ALA A 90 -4.67 17.91 7.82
N LYS A 91 -4.14 18.90 8.55
CA LYS A 91 -4.70 20.27 8.55
C LYS A 91 -4.49 20.93 7.20
N TRP A 92 -3.26 20.82 6.69
CA TRP A 92 -2.93 21.33 5.36
C TRP A 92 -3.75 20.61 4.27
N ALA A 93 -3.89 19.29 4.35
CA ALA A 93 -4.70 18.52 3.39
C ALA A 93 -6.15 19.02 3.37
N GLN A 94 -6.78 19.19 4.53
CA GLN A 94 -8.16 19.68 4.62
C GLN A 94 -8.32 21.08 4.03
N GLN A 95 -7.38 21.98 4.29
CA GLN A 95 -7.37 23.32 3.66
C GLN A 95 -7.29 23.24 2.14
N GLN A 96 -6.44 22.36 1.60
CA GLN A 96 -6.30 22.20 0.15
C GLN A 96 -7.55 21.58 -0.48
N VAL A 97 -8.18 20.59 0.17
CA VAL A 97 -9.45 20.00 -0.29
C VAL A 97 -10.54 21.07 -0.39
N ALA A 98 -10.68 21.89 0.65
CA ALA A 98 -11.67 22.98 0.67
C ALA A 98 -11.38 24.02 -0.42
N ALA A 99 -10.12 24.45 -0.56
CA ALA A 99 -9.70 25.44 -1.56
C ALA A 99 -9.81 24.93 -3.00
N ALA A 100 -9.78 23.62 -3.22
CA ALA A 100 -9.94 23.00 -4.54
C ALA A 100 -11.40 22.67 -4.88
N GLY A 101 -12.32 22.79 -3.91
CA GLY A 101 -13.73 22.45 -4.07
C GLY A 101 -14.03 20.94 -4.07
N TYR A 102 -13.21 20.12 -3.39
CA TYR A 102 -13.35 18.66 -3.30
C TYR A 102 -13.96 18.20 -1.97
N GLN A 103 -14.83 19.00 -1.34
CA GLN A 103 -15.33 18.72 0.02
C GLN A 103 -16.15 17.43 0.09
N ASP A 104 -16.90 17.12 -0.98
CA ASP A 104 -17.73 15.91 -1.09
C ASP A 104 -17.00 14.73 -1.76
N ALA A 105 -15.72 14.92 -2.15
CA ALA A 105 -14.95 13.92 -2.87
C ALA A 105 -14.47 12.80 -1.94
N ALA A 106 -14.38 11.58 -2.48
CA ALA A 106 -13.90 10.43 -1.72
C ALA A 106 -12.40 10.57 -1.42
N ARG A 107 -12.03 10.47 -0.13
CA ARG A 107 -10.62 10.51 0.28
C ARG A 107 -10.00 9.11 0.24
N ILE A 108 -8.81 9.01 -0.34
CA ILE A 108 -8.02 7.78 -0.45
C ILE A 108 -6.62 8.06 0.09
N ASP A 109 -6.30 7.52 1.26
CA ASP A 109 -4.95 7.58 1.80
C ASP A 109 -4.10 6.48 1.15
N VAL A 110 -3.03 6.86 0.45
CA VAL A 110 -2.17 5.96 -0.31
C VAL A 110 -0.94 5.60 0.52
N ALA A 111 -0.58 4.31 0.58
CA ALA A 111 0.56 3.83 1.37
C ALA A 111 1.94 4.13 0.73
N GLY A 112 1.97 4.48 -0.55
CA GLY A 112 3.19 4.75 -1.33
C GLY A 112 3.03 5.94 -2.27
N ASP A 113 3.60 5.84 -3.47
CA ASP A 113 3.49 6.91 -4.47
C ASP A 113 2.05 7.02 -5.02
N PRO A 114 1.38 8.17 -4.82
CA PRO A 114 0.00 8.34 -5.27
C PRO A 114 -0.16 8.36 -6.80
N LEU A 115 0.84 8.80 -7.57
CA LEU A 115 0.76 8.82 -9.03
C LEU A 115 0.96 7.42 -9.61
N GLN A 116 1.86 6.63 -9.03
CA GLN A 116 2.03 5.22 -9.40
C GLN A 116 0.78 4.41 -9.04
N TRP A 117 0.23 4.65 -7.85
CA TRP A 117 -0.99 4.00 -7.41
C TRP A 117 -2.17 4.39 -8.31
N LEU A 118 -2.32 5.68 -8.66
CA LEU A 118 -3.36 6.14 -9.58
C LEU A 118 -3.26 5.44 -10.94
N ARG A 119 -2.05 5.33 -11.52
CA ARG A 119 -1.84 4.63 -12.79
C ARG A 119 -2.31 3.17 -12.75
N ALA A 120 -2.15 2.50 -11.61
CA ALA A 120 -2.59 1.11 -11.43
C ALA A 120 -4.11 0.95 -11.27
N HIS A 121 -4.83 2.02 -10.89
CA HIS A 121 -6.26 1.98 -10.58
C HIS A 121 -7.09 2.87 -11.52
N GLU A 122 -6.49 3.46 -12.55
CA GLU A 122 -7.08 4.50 -13.40
C GLU A 122 -8.44 4.12 -14.00
N GLY A 123 -8.64 2.83 -14.30
CA GLY A 123 -9.91 2.31 -14.83
C GLY A 123 -11.10 2.33 -13.84
N GLU A 124 -10.87 2.61 -12.56
CA GLU A 124 -11.91 2.61 -11.53
C GLU A 124 -12.76 3.89 -11.51
N TRP A 125 -12.30 4.98 -12.16
CA TRP A 125 -12.98 6.27 -12.16
C TRP A 125 -13.90 6.49 -13.34
N LEU A 126 -15.03 7.16 -13.08
CA LEU A 126 -15.93 7.65 -14.10
C LEU A 126 -15.19 8.61 -15.05
N PRO A 127 -15.56 8.69 -16.34
CA PRO A 127 -14.84 9.51 -17.33
C PRO A 127 -14.71 10.98 -16.95
N GLU A 128 -15.73 11.54 -16.29
CA GLU A 128 -15.81 12.94 -15.85
C GLU A 128 -15.20 13.20 -14.46
N ALA A 129 -14.72 12.16 -13.77
CA ALA A 129 -14.20 12.29 -12.42
C ALA A 129 -12.97 13.20 -12.37
N ARG A 130 -12.98 14.10 -11.39
CA ARG A 130 -11.87 15.00 -11.09
C ARG A 130 -11.00 14.41 -9.99
N LEU A 131 -9.68 14.51 -10.15
CA LEU A 131 -8.72 13.93 -9.22
C LEU A 131 -7.82 15.01 -8.62
N LEU A 132 -7.72 15.01 -7.29
CA LEU A 132 -6.79 15.84 -6.54
C LEU A 132 -5.77 14.96 -5.84
N VAL A 133 -4.49 15.23 -6.03
CA VAL A 133 -3.39 14.51 -5.36
C VAL A 133 -2.68 15.48 -4.42
N LEU A 134 -2.59 15.10 -3.14
CA LEU A 134 -2.04 15.92 -2.07
C LEU A 134 -0.77 15.31 -1.46
N GLY A 135 0.23 16.14 -1.17
CA GLY A 135 1.34 15.79 -0.29
C GLY A 135 2.72 15.78 -0.94
N ALA A 136 3.63 14.96 -0.41
CA ALA A 136 5.02 14.86 -0.86
C ALA A 136 5.13 13.96 -2.12
N VAL A 137 4.57 14.40 -3.24
CA VAL A 137 4.55 13.63 -4.50
C VAL A 137 5.92 13.71 -5.19
N PRO A 138 6.52 12.58 -5.61
CA PRO A 138 7.82 12.60 -6.26
C PRO A 138 7.78 13.24 -7.66
N MET A 139 8.86 13.93 -8.01
CA MET A 139 9.09 14.49 -9.32
C MET A 139 9.60 13.40 -10.26
N TYR A 140 8.80 13.12 -11.29
CA TYR A 140 9.15 12.17 -12.33
C TYR A 140 10.01 12.81 -13.40
N ALA A 141 10.94 12.03 -13.96
CA ALA A 141 11.80 12.48 -15.07
C ALA A 141 11.00 12.79 -16.34
N ALA A 142 9.94 12.03 -16.59
CA ALA A 142 8.97 12.28 -17.65
C ALA A 142 7.62 12.64 -17.04
N GLN A 143 6.91 13.59 -17.64
CA GLN A 143 5.61 14.01 -17.14
C GLN A 143 4.62 12.82 -17.22
N PRO A 144 4.02 12.40 -16.10
CA PRO A 144 3.08 11.30 -16.11
C PRO A 144 1.80 11.72 -16.82
N GLN A 145 1.27 10.81 -17.64
CA GLN A 145 0.04 11.00 -18.39
C GLN A 145 -1.06 10.12 -17.80
N PHE A 146 -2.26 10.69 -17.71
CA PHE A 146 -3.46 10.05 -17.18
C PHE A 146 -4.65 10.37 -18.09
N ARG A 147 -5.64 9.48 -18.16
CA ARG A 147 -6.92 9.67 -18.84
C ARG A 147 -7.79 10.72 -18.17
N HIS A 148 -7.63 10.90 -16.87
CA HIS A 148 -8.33 11.91 -16.09
C HIS A 148 -7.47 13.15 -15.88
N ARG A 149 -8.13 14.29 -15.63
CA ARG A 149 -7.43 15.50 -15.21
C ARG A 149 -7.00 15.35 -13.74
N VAL A 150 -5.70 15.50 -13.49
CA VAL A 150 -5.12 15.35 -12.14
C VAL A 150 -4.55 16.68 -11.68
N GLU A 151 -5.07 17.22 -10.59
CA GLU A 151 -4.51 18.40 -9.92
C GLU A 151 -3.55 17.94 -8.83
N LEU A 152 -2.28 18.32 -8.93
CA LEU A 152 -1.27 18.05 -7.92
C LEU A 152 -1.10 19.29 -7.06
N ARG A 153 -1.31 19.13 -5.76
CA ARG A 153 -0.89 20.11 -4.75
C ARG A 153 0.12 19.44 -3.86
N THR A 154 1.35 19.94 -3.93
CA THR A 154 2.46 19.32 -3.24
C THR A 154 2.96 20.18 -2.09
N LYS A 155 3.50 19.51 -1.07
CA LYS A 155 4.18 20.15 0.05
C LYS A 155 5.39 19.31 0.38
N THR A 156 6.58 19.88 0.18
CA THR A 156 7.83 19.23 0.58
C THR A 156 7.81 19.08 2.10
N PRO A 157 8.00 17.86 2.63
CA PRO A 157 8.08 17.65 4.06
C PRO A 157 9.34 18.35 4.57
N ALA A 158 9.20 19.06 5.69
CA ALA A 158 10.38 19.59 6.36
C ALA A 158 11.26 18.41 6.79
N PRO A 159 12.59 18.49 6.61
CA PRO A 159 13.44 17.42 7.06
C PRO A 159 13.30 17.28 8.58
N ALA A 160 13.04 16.06 9.04
CA ALA A 160 12.96 15.78 10.47
C ALA A 160 14.30 16.11 11.11
N ARG A 161 14.27 16.85 12.22
CA ARG A 161 15.46 17.02 13.06
C ARG A 161 15.72 15.70 13.76
N SER A 162 16.91 15.14 13.58
CA SER A 162 17.34 13.91 14.25
C SER A 162 18.60 14.18 15.06
N GLU A 163 18.71 13.55 16.22
CA GLU A 163 19.94 13.55 17.01
C GLU A 163 20.59 12.16 16.89
N HIS A 164 21.86 12.13 16.48
CA HIS A 164 22.63 10.90 16.28
C HIS A 164 23.79 10.85 17.26
N ARG A 165 23.89 9.77 18.05
CA ARG A 165 24.99 9.58 19.01
C ARG A 165 26.18 8.91 18.34
N VAL A 166 27.32 9.58 18.38
CA VAL A 166 28.57 9.13 17.78
C VAL A 166 29.62 8.90 18.86
N ALA A 167 30.19 7.70 18.91
CA ALA A 167 31.35 7.41 19.75
C ALA A 167 32.62 7.43 18.90
N ILE A 168 33.60 8.28 19.24
CA ILE A 168 34.88 8.35 18.54
C ILE A 168 35.97 7.70 19.39
N VAL A 169 36.54 6.61 18.89
CA VAL A 169 37.69 5.92 19.47
C VAL A 169 38.86 6.02 18.50
N SER A 170 39.66 7.07 18.65
CA SER A 170 40.74 7.43 17.72
C SER A 170 41.84 8.23 18.42
N LYS A 171 43.10 8.05 18.00
CA LYS A 171 44.19 8.99 18.36
C LYS A 171 44.06 10.35 17.66
N ARG A 172 43.29 10.42 16.57
CA ARG A 172 43.02 11.60 15.72
C ARG A 172 41.61 12.14 15.94
N ALA A 173 41.10 12.08 17.18
CA ALA A 173 39.71 12.41 17.48
C ALA A 173 39.30 13.83 17.03
N ALA A 174 40.22 14.80 17.02
CA ALA A 174 39.94 16.16 16.54
C ALA A 174 39.61 16.23 15.04
N GLU A 175 40.32 15.46 14.21
CA GLU A 175 40.08 15.40 12.76
C GLU A 175 38.70 14.78 12.47
N TRP A 176 38.34 13.75 13.23
CA TRP A 176 37.01 13.14 13.16
C TRP A 176 35.90 14.08 13.65
N ARG A 177 36.13 14.88 14.69
CA ARG A 177 35.16 15.90 15.14
C ARG A 177 34.93 16.97 14.07
N ALA A 178 35.96 17.36 13.31
CA ALA A 178 35.83 18.33 12.23
C ALA A 178 34.88 17.84 11.12
N LEU A 179 34.84 16.53 10.84
CA LEU A 179 33.92 15.92 9.87
C LEU A 179 32.44 16.11 10.27
N PHE A 180 32.12 15.96 11.56
CA PHE A 180 30.76 16.16 12.09
C PHE A 180 30.40 17.65 12.31
N ALA A 181 31.42 18.51 12.48
CA ALA A 181 31.21 19.95 12.61
C ALA A 181 30.97 20.63 11.25
N ALA A 182 31.58 20.13 10.17
CA ALA A 182 31.41 20.65 8.81
C ALA A 182 30.01 20.37 8.24
N THR A 183 29.29 19.42 8.81
CA THR A 183 27.93 19.03 8.41
C THR A 183 26.89 19.95 9.04
N SER A 184 26.57 21.04 8.34
CA SER A 184 25.41 21.86 8.67
C SER A 184 24.15 21.23 8.08
N GLY A 185 23.21 20.83 8.94
CA GLY A 185 21.98 20.18 8.50
C GLY A 185 20.95 19.98 9.61
N PRO A 186 19.78 19.41 9.28
CA PRO A 186 18.73 19.08 10.25
C PRO A 186 19.15 17.94 11.20
N GLN A 187 20.21 17.19 10.85
CA GLN A 187 20.79 16.12 11.66
C GLN A 187 21.83 16.70 12.61
N ARG A 188 21.66 16.49 13.91
CA ARG A 188 22.59 16.92 14.96
C ARG A 188 23.38 15.72 15.47
N TYR A 189 24.70 15.80 15.40
CA TYR A 189 25.58 14.74 15.89
C TYR A 189 26.04 15.04 17.31
N LEU A 190 25.69 14.18 18.27
CA LEU A 190 26.18 14.21 19.63
C LEU A 190 27.43 13.33 19.72
N VAL A 191 28.59 13.98 19.68
CA VAL A 191 29.89 13.31 19.65
C VAL A 191 30.41 13.10 21.07
N ALA A 192 30.67 11.84 21.43
CA ALA A 192 31.31 11.43 22.67
C ALA A 192 32.61 10.68 22.37
N GLU A 193 33.58 10.76 23.28
CA GLU A 193 34.85 10.01 23.20
C GLU A 193 34.79 8.68 23.94
N THR A 194 33.65 8.38 24.56
CA THR A 194 33.39 7.12 25.24
C THR A 194 32.38 6.31 24.45
N THR A 195 32.50 4.98 24.50
CA THR A 195 31.52 4.05 23.92
C THR A 195 30.34 3.78 24.85
N GLU A 196 30.26 4.52 25.95
CA GLU A 196 29.16 4.43 26.93
C GLU A 196 27.91 5.11 26.35
N GLY A 197 26.76 4.42 26.35
CA GLY A 197 25.48 5.02 25.96
C GLY A 197 24.87 4.61 24.61
N LYS A 198 25.08 3.36 24.17
CA LYS A 198 24.49 2.75 22.94
C LYS A 198 24.62 3.69 21.73
N PRO A 199 25.84 3.91 21.22
CA PRO A 199 26.06 4.77 20.05
C PRO A 199 25.37 4.20 18.80
N GLU A 200 24.87 5.10 17.94
CA GLU A 200 24.32 4.73 16.64
C GLU A 200 25.43 4.57 15.58
N LEU A 201 26.51 5.33 15.75
CA LEU A 201 27.72 5.29 14.94
C LEU A 201 28.95 5.19 15.83
N VAL A 202 29.82 4.23 15.56
CA VAL A 202 31.15 4.12 16.18
C VAL A 202 32.22 4.44 15.15
N VAL A 203 33.06 5.43 15.45
CA VAL A 203 34.30 5.68 14.70
C VAL A 203 35.43 4.93 15.40
N TRP A 204 36.00 3.94 14.72
CA TRP A 204 37.11 3.14 15.23
C TRP A 204 38.35 3.35 14.38
N ASP A 205 39.33 4.04 14.93
CA ASP A 205 40.57 4.40 14.26
C ASP A 205 41.76 4.03 15.15
N LEU A 206 41.80 2.74 15.47
CA LEU A 206 42.86 2.07 16.20
C LEU A 206 43.15 0.72 15.53
N PRO A 207 44.42 0.27 15.51
CA PRO A 207 44.78 -1.04 14.95
C PRO A 207 44.29 -2.21 15.82
N GLN A 208 43.98 -1.96 17.10
CA GLN A 208 43.46 -3.00 17.99
C GLN A 208 42.01 -3.34 17.64
N ALA A 209 41.65 -4.62 17.75
CA ALA A 209 40.28 -5.07 17.55
C ALA A 209 39.34 -4.46 18.61
N PRO A 210 38.13 -4.01 18.23
CA PRO A 210 37.16 -3.50 19.19
C PRO A 210 36.66 -4.59 20.15
N PRO A 211 36.25 -4.21 21.38
CA PRO A 211 35.67 -5.14 22.34
C PRO A 211 34.53 -5.96 21.75
N ALA A 212 34.49 -7.27 22.04
CA ALA A 212 33.49 -8.18 21.48
C ALA A 212 32.05 -7.82 21.88
N SER A 213 31.85 -7.12 23.00
CA SER A 213 30.56 -6.64 23.50
C SER A 213 30.06 -5.37 22.82
N LEU A 214 30.93 -4.63 22.12
CA LEU A 214 30.57 -3.38 21.47
C LEU A 214 29.76 -3.66 20.20
N ARG A 215 28.58 -3.05 20.12
CA ARG A 215 27.64 -3.17 19.00
C ARG A 215 27.09 -1.80 18.67
N ALA A 216 27.03 -1.49 17.38
CA ALA A 216 26.42 -0.28 16.85
C ALA A 216 25.93 -0.56 15.43
N PRO A 217 24.80 0.01 15.00
CA PRO A 217 24.30 -0.17 13.63
C PRO A 217 25.34 0.20 12.56
N LEU A 218 26.11 1.26 12.82
CA LEU A 218 27.08 1.81 11.87
C LEU A 218 28.48 1.92 12.48
N TRP A 219 29.48 1.61 11.66
CA TRP A 219 30.89 1.73 12.01
C TRP A 219 31.67 2.43 10.91
N TRP A 220 32.46 3.44 11.27
CA TRP A 220 33.46 4.05 10.41
C TRP A 220 34.84 3.62 10.87
N VAL A 221 35.56 2.91 10.01
CA VAL A 221 36.85 2.29 10.31
C VAL A 221 37.97 3.10 9.67
N GLY A 222 38.77 3.77 10.50
CA GLY A 222 39.96 4.49 10.07
C GLY A 222 41.14 3.57 9.76
N ASP A 223 41.32 2.50 10.55
CA ASP A 223 42.33 1.48 10.33
C ASP A 223 41.68 0.12 10.02
N ALA A 224 41.73 -0.28 8.75
CA ALA A 224 41.13 -1.52 8.28
C ALA A 224 41.83 -2.78 8.81
N SER A 225 43.02 -2.68 9.40
CA SER A 225 43.73 -3.84 9.98
C SER A 225 42.98 -4.46 11.17
N ALA A 226 42.22 -3.65 11.92
CA ALA A 226 41.40 -4.09 13.03
C ALA A 226 40.18 -4.94 12.61
N PHE A 227 39.83 -4.93 11.31
CA PHE A 227 38.63 -5.57 10.78
C PHE A 227 38.97 -6.40 9.51
N PRO A 228 39.34 -7.67 9.68
CA PRO A 228 39.66 -8.56 8.57
C PRO A 228 38.53 -8.68 7.54
N GLU A 229 37.27 -8.51 7.95
CA GLU A 229 36.09 -8.58 7.08
C GLU A 229 36.13 -7.54 5.96
N LEU A 230 36.82 -6.41 6.15
CA LEU A 230 36.95 -5.36 5.14
C LEU A 230 37.85 -5.73 3.95
N LYS A 231 38.62 -6.82 4.04
CA LYS A 231 39.47 -7.27 2.92
C LYS A 231 38.65 -7.74 1.71
N ALA A 232 37.47 -8.28 1.95
CA ALA A 232 36.54 -8.76 0.91
C ALA A 232 35.36 -7.79 0.69
N ALA A 233 35.41 -6.58 1.27
CA ALA A 233 34.32 -5.61 1.20
C ALA A 233 34.15 -5.04 -0.21
N LYS A 234 32.90 -4.75 -0.56
CA LYS A 234 32.58 -4.06 -1.82
C LYS A 234 33.10 -2.63 -1.75
N GLN A 235 33.70 -2.14 -2.85
CA GLN A 235 34.18 -0.77 -2.97
C GLN A 235 33.35 0.00 -4.02
N VAL A 236 32.83 1.16 -3.63
CA VAL A 236 32.10 2.09 -4.50
C VAL A 236 32.54 3.51 -4.16
N ASP A 237 32.90 4.31 -5.16
CA ASP A 237 33.30 5.72 -4.98
C ASP A 237 34.35 5.97 -3.88
N GLY A 238 35.32 5.06 -3.75
CA GLY A 238 36.40 5.16 -2.76
C GLY A 238 36.01 4.78 -1.32
N LEU A 239 34.77 4.32 -1.10
CA LEU A 239 34.28 3.77 0.15
C LEU A 239 34.14 2.25 0.05
N ARG A 240 34.75 1.53 1.00
CA ARG A 240 34.58 0.10 1.19
C ARG A 240 33.52 -0.14 2.26
N TYR A 241 32.61 -1.08 2.02
CA TYR A 241 31.62 -1.45 3.02
C TYR A 241 31.24 -2.92 3.00
N THR A 242 30.93 -3.45 4.18
CA THR A 242 30.43 -4.81 4.38
C THR A 242 29.56 -4.88 5.63
N ASP A 243 28.62 -5.82 5.65
CA ASP A 243 27.85 -6.13 6.85
C ASP A 243 28.63 -7.14 7.70
N SER A 244 28.63 -6.94 9.02
CA SER A 244 29.29 -7.82 10.01
C SER A 244 28.36 -8.11 11.17
N SER A 245 28.74 -9.04 12.05
CA SER A 245 28.01 -9.30 13.30
C SER A 245 27.99 -8.11 14.27
N ARG A 246 28.82 -7.08 14.04
CA ARG A 246 28.88 -5.86 14.86
C ARG A 246 27.98 -4.74 14.36
N GLY A 247 27.57 -4.81 13.09
CA GLY A 247 26.94 -3.74 12.33
C GLY A 247 27.56 -3.58 10.94
N ARG A 248 27.12 -2.56 10.21
CA ARG A 248 27.67 -2.24 8.88
C ARG A 248 28.97 -1.47 9.02
N LEU A 249 30.05 -2.06 8.51
CA LEU A 249 31.38 -1.48 8.50
C LEU A 249 31.58 -0.66 7.23
N TRP A 250 32.12 0.54 7.38
CA TRP A 250 32.59 1.39 6.30
C TRP A 250 34.06 1.69 6.50
N ALA A 251 34.82 1.86 5.42
CA ALA A 251 36.22 2.27 5.45
C ALA A 251 36.58 3.07 4.19
N SER A 252 37.41 4.10 4.33
CA SER A 252 37.99 4.83 3.19
C SER A 252 39.47 5.06 3.42
N GLY A 253 40.27 5.00 2.34
CA GLY A 253 41.68 5.43 2.40
C GLY A 253 41.84 6.94 2.61
N ALA A 254 40.76 7.71 2.42
CA ALA A 254 40.73 9.15 2.64
C ALA A 254 40.28 9.53 4.07
N TRP A 255 40.13 8.55 4.97
CA TRP A 255 39.82 8.80 6.36
C TRP A 255 41.05 8.82 7.27
N PRO A 256 41.06 9.69 8.29
CA PRO A 256 40.24 10.90 8.45
C PRO A 256 40.56 11.95 7.36
N PRO A 257 39.59 12.81 7.00
CA PRO A 257 39.79 13.84 5.99
C PRO A 257 40.76 14.93 6.47
N LYS A 258 41.57 15.44 5.55
CA LYS A 258 42.59 16.49 5.82
C LYS A 258 42.03 17.91 5.86
N ASP A 259 40.92 18.15 5.15
CA ASP A 259 40.28 19.46 5.04
C ASP A 259 38.74 19.34 5.01
N ALA A 260 38.06 20.49 5.18
CA ALA A 260 36.61 20.55 5.28
C ALA A 260 35.87 20.17 3.98
N ASN A 261 36.47 20.40 2.81
CA ASN A 261 35.85 20.07 1.52
C ASN A 261 35.90 18.55 1.29
N ALA A 262 37.04 17.93 1.58
CA ALA A 262 37.20 16.48 1.55
C ALA A 262 36.27 15.79 2.57
N ALA A 263 36.14 16.37 3.76
CA ALA A 263 35.21 15.91 4.78
C ALA A 263 33.75 15.91 4.27
N ARG A 264 33.32 17.03 3.69
CA ARG A 264 31.98 17.17 3.11
C ARG A 264 31.73 16.19 1.96
N ALA A 265 32.66 16.06 1.02
CA ALA A 265 32.52 15.16 -0.12
C ALA A 265 32.45 13.68 0.31
N LEU A 266 33.27 13.27 1.28
CA LEU A 266 33.21 11.91 1.85
C LEU A 266 31.90 11.65 2.56
N PHE A 267 31.42 12.62 3.35
CA PHE A 267 30.16 12.50 4.06
C PHE A 267 28.96 12.41 3.10
N GLU A 268 28.89 13.28 2.07
CA GLU A 268 27.85 13.24 1.04
C GLU A 268 27.88 11.92 0.25
N THR A 269 29.08 11.39 -0.04
CA THR A 269 29.21 10.09 -0.72
C THR A 269 28.74 8.94 0.19
N TRP A 270 29.12 8.95 1.46
CA TRP A 270 28.62 7.98 2.43
C TRP A 270 27.10 8.06 2.59
N GLN A 271 26.52 9.27 2.72
CA GLN A 271 25.07 9.44 2.84
C GLN A 271 24.33 8.90 1.62
N ARG A 272 24.82 9.16 0.40
CA ARG A 272 24.22 8.64 -0.84
C ARG A 272 24.27 7.12 -0.95
N LEU A 273 25.32 6.49 -0.42
CA LEU A 273 25.47 5.04 -0.43
C LEU A 273 24.72 4.35 0.72
N HIS A 274 24.56 5.04 1.85
CA HIS A 274 23.91 4.48 3.03
C HIS A 274 22.39 4.66 3.01
N TYR A 275 21.91 5.85 2.65
CA TYR A 275 20.48 6.17 2.58
C TYR A 275 19.97 6.02 1.15
N SER A 276 18.75 5.50 1.03
CA SER A 276 18.05 5.52 -0.26
C SER A 276 17.89 6.96 -0.75
N PRO A 277 18.09 7.22 -2.05
CA PRO A 277 17.84 8.54 -2.62
C PRO A 277 16.43 9.02 -2.29
N VAL A 278 16.32 10.21 -1.70
CA VAL A 278 15.03 10.85 -1.47
C VAL A 278 14.62 11.52 -2.77
N ALA A 279 13.46 11.15 -3.29
CA ALA A 279 12.92 11.78 -4.49
C ALA A 279 12.61 13.26 -4.24
N TYR A 280 12.98 14.12 -5.18
CA TYR A 280 12.57 15.51 -5.15
C TYR A 280 11.05 15.60 -5.23
N THR A 281 10.44 16.52 -4.48
CA THR A 281 9.00 16.75 -4.57
C THR A 281 8.67 17.49 -5.86
N ALA A 282 7.66 17.03 -6.61
CA ALA A 282 7.16 17.74 -7.79
C ALA A 282 6.58 19.11 -7.40
N SER A 283 6.61 20.08 -8.32
CA SER A 283 5.88 21.33 -8.15
C SER A 283 4.36 21.10 -8.23
N ALA A 284 3.59 21.97 -7.58
CA ALA A 284 2.15 21.99 -7.77
C ALA A 284 1.82 22.30 -9.24
N GLN A 285 0.96 21.50 -9.85
CA GLN A 285 0.64 21.58 -11.27
C GLN A 285 -0.65 20.84 -11.60
N VAL A 286 -1.22 21.14 -12.76
CA VAL A 286 -2.37 20.40 -13.30
C VAL A 286 -1.88 19.56 -14.47
N LEU A 287 -2.08 18.25 -14.39
CA LEU A 287 -1.87 17.33 -15.50
C LEU A 287 -3.16 17.25 -16.31
N ALA A 288 -3.06 17.57 -17.60
CA ALA A 288 -4.18 17.47 -18.51
C ALA A 288 -4.56 16.00 -18.75
N ALA A 289 -5.85 15.76 -18.94
CA ALA A 289 -6.36 14.47 -19.37
C ALA A 289 -5.82 14.13 -20.77
N ASN A 290 -5.28 12.92 -20.92
CA ASN A 290 -4.89 12.33 -22.19
C ASN A 290 -5.70 11.04 -22.42
N PRO A 291 -6.71 11.03 -23.30
CA PRO A 291 -7.53 9.85 -23.55
C PRO A 291 -6.72 8.67 -24.15
N ALA A 292 -5.56 8.96 -24.76
CA ALA A 292 -4.65 7.95 -25.30
C ALA A 292 -3.69 7.37 -24.25
N ALA A 293 -3.76 7.81 -22.98
CA ALA A 293 -2.93 7.26 -21.92
C ALA A 293 -3.19 5.75 -21.73
N PRO A 294 -2.14 4.95 -21.48
CA PRO A 294 -2.25 3.51 -21.29
C PRO A 294 -2.91 3.20 -19.95
N VAL A 295 -3.92 2.33 -19.97
CA VAL A 295 -4.64 1.88 -18.77
C VAL A 295 -4.07 0.55 -18.31
N ALA A 296 -3.62 0.49 -17.05
CA ALA A 296 -3.28 -0.77 -16.42
C ALA A 296 -4.57 -1.58 -16.16
N PRO A 297 -4.53 -2.93 -16.24
CA PRO A 297 -5.66 -3.75 -15.82
C PRO A 297 -5.99 -3.45 -14.36
N GLY A 298 -7.24 -3.06 -14.09
CA GLY A 298 -7.69 -2.67 -12.76
C GLY A 298 -7.50 -3.81 -11.75
N SER A 299 -6.98 -3.47 -10.57
CA SER A 299 -6.77 -4.44 -9.49
C SER A 299 -8.10 -4.83 -8.79
N GLY A 300 -9.11 -3.96 -8.91
CA GLY A 300 -10.42 -4.11 -8.31
C GLY A 300 -10.40 -3.72 -6.83
N ALA A 301 -10.87 -2.52 -6.53
CA ALA A 301 -10.83 -1.97 -5.18
C ALA A 301 -11.76 -2.67 -4.16
N LEU A 302 -12.84 -3.32 -4.61
CA LEU A 302 -13.75 -4.07 -3.73
C LEU A 302 -13.45 -5.56 -3.69
N ARG A 303 -12.56 -6.05 -4.55
CA ARG A 303 -12.29 -7.47 -4.78
C ARG A 303 -12.01 -8.27 -3.52
N GLY A 304 -11.23 -7.71 -2.59
CA GLY A 304 -10.93 -8.36 -1.30
C GLY A 304 -12.16 -8.49 -0.39
N ILE A 305 -12.93 -7.42 -0.25
CA ILE A 305 -14.15 -7.38 0.57
C ILE A 305 -15.21 -8.31 -0.03
N LEU A 306 -15.40 -8.25 -1.35
CA LEU A 306 -16.33 -9.11 -2.07
C LEU A 306 -15.93 -10.60 -1.98
N ALA A 307 -14.63 -10.93 -2.00
CA ALA A 307 -14.16 -12.30 -1.78
C ALA A 307 -14.50 -12.82 -0.37
N MET A 308 -14.32 -11.98 0.66
CA MET A 308 -14.74 -12.32 2.03
C MET A 308 -16.26 -12.48 2.13
N ALA A 309 -17.03 -11.57 1.53
CA ALA A 309 -18.49 -11.65 1.50
C ALA A 309 -18.98 -12.92 0.78
N LEU A 310 -18.37 -13.28 -0.35
CA LEU A 310 -18.65 -14.53 -1.07
C LEU A 310 -18.41 -15.76 -0.18
N THR A 311 -17.29 -15.77 0.55
CA THR A 311 -16.95 -16.88 1.45
C THR A 311 -17.97 -17.01 2.59
N ALA A 312 -18.35 -15.88 3.21
CA ALA A 312 -19.35 -15.85 4.26
C ALA A 312 -20.74 -16.29 3.77
N LEU A 313 -21.18 -15.77 2.62
CA LEU A 313 -22.46 -16.14 1.99
C LEU A 313 -22.49 -17.62 1.61
N PHE A 314 -21.38 -18.17 1.11
CA PHE A 314 -21.27 -19.58 0.78
C PHE A 314 -21.36 -20.48 2.04
N ALA A 315 -20.68 -20.11 3.13
CA ALA A 315 -20.79 -20.82 4.40
C ALA A 315 -22.23 -20.79 4.94
N LEU A 316 -22.89 -19.63 4.88
CA LEU A 316 -24.26 -19.45 5.34
C LEU A 316 -25.27 -20.24 4.49
N GLU A 317 -25.07 -20.31 3.17
CA GLU A 317 -25.85 -21.20 2.29
C GLU A 317 -25.74 -22.65 2.73
N ARG A 318 -24.52 -23.12 3.04
CA ARG A 318 -24.26 -24.50 3.47
C ARG A 318 -24.91 -24.84 4.81
N ILE A 319 -24.84 -23.92 5.78
CA ILE A 319 -25.48 -24.09 7.10
C ILE A 319 -27.00 -24.19 6.95
N LEU A 320 -27.62 -23.26 6.21
CA LEU A 320 -29.07 -23.26 5.98
C LEU A 320 -29.53 -24.50 5.21
N ALA A 321 -28.75 -24.93 4.21
CA ALA A 321 -29.03 -26.13 3.45
C ALA A 321 -28.90 -27.40 4.30
N HIS A 322 -27.96 -27.44 5.25
CA HIS A 322 -27.78 -28.58 6.16
C HIS A 322 -28.84 -28.63 7.27
N ALA A 323 -29.13 -27.49 7.91
CA ALA A 323 -30.16 -27.38 8.95
C ALA A 323 -31.54 -27.82 8.45
N ARG A 324 -31.80 -27.65 7.16
CA ARG A 324 -33.04 -28.11 6.51
C ARG A 324 -33.09 -29.61 6.23
N ARG A 325 -31.95 -30.29 6.06
CA ARG A 325 -31.91 -31.74 5.78
C ARG A 325 -32.14 -32.58 7.03
N ARG A 326 -31.92 -32.00 8.22
CA ARG A 326 -32.29 -32.58 9.52
C ARG A 326 -33.75 -32.27 9.81
#